data_AF-A0A1V4QPC1-F1
#
_entry.id   AF-A0A1V4QPC1-F1
#
_cell.length_a   1.000
_cell.length_b   1.000
_cell.length_c   1.000
_cell.angle_alpha   90.00
_cell.angle_beta   90.00
_cell.angle_gamma   90.00
#
_symmetry.space_group_name_H-M   'P 1'
#
loop_
_entity.id
_entity.type
_entity.pdbx_description
1 polymer ?
#
loop_
_entity_poly.entity_id
_entity_poly.type
_entity_poly.pdbx_seq_one_letter_code
_entity_poly.pdbx_strand_id
1 'polypeptide(L)'
;MATEEKIMANNDPAQSSQSADGPSHLQLKISQIGKEKTVPPQTLIVKQGAIPEHFYVIRQGRVQVFRETEDHIRTELAVLGPGAYFGELALVTNQPRTASVETLEETRYTEISRSEFDQLLDDNPQLGRQIIKQLAQWLVEGDRRLETQVVRQFRVREISWFDYVLLLGLSVILAVIFNFSNPNGIPLVPHFWAEEPVPKIELAQAYNDYSHQQALFIDARPANFYDQKHIKGAISIPLALFDFVYTMRLSQTDKDKPLIVYGRNISRHYDDDVARKLILRGHTNVKVLDGGLTAWDKINYPTEP
;
A
#
# COMPACT_ATOMS: atom_id res chain seq x y z
N MET A 1 -15.70 -11.89 18.32
CA MET A 1 -15.85 -11.57 16.89
C MET A 1 -16.73 -12.62 16.18
N ALA A 2 -17.95 -12.88 16.68
CA ALA A 2 -18.80 -13.95 16.15
C ALA A 2 -20.30 -13.64 16.30
N THR A 3 -20.71 -12.39 16.05
CA THR A 3 -22.12 -12.02 16.26
C THR A 3 -22.70 -11.10 15.18
N GLU A 4 -21.92 -10.68 14.18
CA GLU A 4 -22.41 -9.77 13.12
C GLU A 4 -22.69 -10.45 11.77
N GLU A 5 -22.39 -11.73 11.61
CA GLU A 5 -22.50 -12.43 10.32
C GLU A 5 -23.88 -13.00 10.00
N LYS A 6 -24.90 -12.78 10.85
CA LYS A 6 -26.22 -13.43 10.74
C LYS A 6 -27.40 -12.51 10.39
N ILE A 7 -27.15 -11.30 9.88
CA ILE A 7 -28.24 -10.33 9.53
C ILE A 7 -28.34 -10.07 8.01
N MET A 8 -27.46 -10.64 7.17
CA MET A 8 -27.38 -10.34 5.72
C MET A 8 -28.01 -11.39 4.78
N ALA A 9 -28.98 -12.20 5.24
CA ALA A 9 -29.58 -13.23 4.40
C ALA A 9 -31.11 -13.30 4.53
N ASN A 10 -31.79 -12.27 4.05
CA ASN A 10 -33.13 -12.39 3.45
C ASN A 10 -33.60 -10.99 3.05
N ASN A 11 -33.57 -10.68 1.76
CA ASN A 11 -34.51 -9.76 1.12
C ASN A 11 -34.30 -9.87 -0.39
N ASP A 12 -34.82 -10.95 -0.94
CA ASP A 12 -35.00 -11.14 -2.36
C ASP A 12 -36.04 -10.10 -2.87
N PRO A 13 -35.75 -9.29 -3.90
CA PRO A 13 -36.63 -8.23 -4.36
C PRO A 13 -37.91 -8.73 -5.07
N ALA A 14 -38.09 -10.04 -5.22
CA ALA A 14 -39.25 -10.66 -5.86
C ALA A 14 -40.51 -10.73 -4.97
N GLN A 15 -40.48 -10.23 -3.73
CA GLN A 15 -41.59 -10.37 -2.77
C GLN A 15 -42.30 -9.07 -2.36
N SER A 16 -42.13 -7.94 -3.06
CA SER A 16 -43.10 -6.84 -2.99
C SER A 16 -44.33 -7.19 -3.82
N SER A 17 -45.05 -8.21 -3.34
CA SER A 17 -46.34 -8.65 -3.82
C SER A 17 -47.29 -7.45 -3.84
N GLN A 18 -47.76 -7.17 -5.05
CA GLN A 18 -48.86 -6.27 -5.34
C GLN A 18 -50.01 -6.57 -4.38
N SER A 19 -50.39 -5.57 -3.57
CA SER A 19 -51.68 -5.60 -2.89
C SER A 19 -52.76 -5.60 -3.98
N ALA A 20 -53.34 -6.76 -4.21
CA ALA A 20 -54.42 -7.03 -5.15
C ALA A 20 -55.75 -6.42 -4.70
N ASP A 21 -55.75 -5.10 -4.45
CA ASP A 21 -56.96 -4.35 -4.11
C ASP A 21 -56.89 -2.94 -4.74
N GLY A 22 -56.91 -2.93 -6.08
CA GLY A 22 -57.25 -1.73 -6.85
C GLY A 22 -58.78 -1.66 -6.95
N PRO A 23 -59.41 -0.47 -6.78
CA PRO A 23 -60.85 -0.37 -6.73
C PRO A 23 -61.45 -0.81 -8.07
N SER A 24 -62.41 -1.73 -8.03
CA SER A 24 -63.04 -2.38 -9.19
C SER A 24 -63.63 -1.39 -10.23
N HIS A 25 -63.76 -0.10 -9.89
CA HIS A 25 -64.23 0.96 -10.79
C HIS A 25 -63.20 1.38 -11.84
N LEU A 26 -61.89 1.32 -11.53
CA LEU A 26 -60.82 1.68 -12.47
C LEU A 26 -60.75 0.67 -13.62
N GLN A 27 -60.87 -0.63 -13.32
CA GLN A 27 -60.83 -1.68 -14.33
C GLN A 27 -61.96 -1.56 -15.37
N LEU A 28 -63.15 -1.12 -14.94
CA LEU A 28 -64.34 -0.90 -15.77
C LEU A 28 -64.24 0.37 -16.64
N LYS A 29 -63.67 1.47 -16.12
CA LYS A 29 -63.42 2.68 -16.94
C LYS A 29 -62.31 2.47 -17.96
N ILE A 30 -61.23 1.77 -17.57
CA ILE A 30 -60.10 1.48 -18.47
C ILE A 30 -60.55 0.63 -19.67
N SER A 31 -61.54 -0.26 -19.51
CA SER A 31 -62.08 -1.05 -20.63
C SER A 31 -62.93 -0.24 -21.61
N GLN A 32 -63.33 0.98 -21.27
CA GLN A 32 -64.16 1.84 -22.12
C GLN A 32 -63.36 2.85 -22.94
N ILE A 33 -62.12 3.14 -22.54
CA ILE A 33 -61.32 4.24 -23.09
C ILE A 33 -60.15 3.72 -23.94
N GLY A 34 -59.58 2.56 -23.61
CA GLY A 34 -58.40 2.05 -24.32
C GLY A 34 -58.69 1.02 -25.41
N LYS A 35 -57.73 0.84 -26.31
CA LYS A 35 -57.76 -0.18 -27.37
C LYS A 35 -57.16 -1.49 -26.85
N GLU A 36 -57.91 -2.57 -26.89
CA GLU A 36 -57.37 -3.89 -26.55
C GLU A 36 -56.48 -4.45 -27.66
N LYS A 37 -55.39 -5.10 -27.26
CA LYS A 37 -54.51 -5.89 -28.12
C LYS A 37 -54.17 -7.22 -27.44
N THR A 38 -54.03 -8.25 -28.25
CA THR A 38 -53.47 -9.55 -27.87
C THR A 38 -52.25 -9.80 -28.73
N VAL A 39 -51.13 -10.15 -28.10
CA VAL A 39 -49.87 -10.42 -28.80
C VAL A 39 -49.23 -11.71 -28.28
N PRO A 40 -48.47 -12.45 -29.12
CA PRO A 40 -47.80 -13.67 -28.71
C PRO A 40 -46.65 -13.41 -27.72
N PRO A 41 -46.06 -14.46 -27.12
CA PRO A 41 -44.83 -14.35 -26.32
C PRO A 41 -43.68 -13.70 -27.12
N GLN A 42 -42.68 -13.15 -26.41
CA GLN A 42 -41.48 -12.52 -26.95
C GLN A 42 -41.75 -11.29 -27.86
N THR A 43 -42.93 -10.68 -27.70
CA THR A 43 -43.28 -9.44 -28.40
C THR A 43 -42.83 -8.25 -27.57
N LEU A 44 -41.97 -7.41 -28.15
CA LEU A 44 -41.57 -6.14 -27.56
C LEU A 44 -42.71 -5.12 -27.69
N ILE A 45 -43.37 -4.81 -26.57
CA ILE A 45 -44.48 -3.83 -26.51
C ILE A 45 -43.90 -2.40 -26.42
N VAL A 46 -42.86 -2.22 -25.60
CA VAL A 46 -42.22 -0.93 -25.37
C VAL A 46 -40.73 -1.08 -25.52
N LYS A 47 -40.09 -0.14 -26.23
CA LYS A 47 -38.64 -0.05 -26.34
C LYS A 47 -38.11 1.09 -25.48
N GLN A 48 -37.08 0.81 -24.69
CA GLN A 48 -36.29 1.84 -23.99
C GLN A 48 -35.83 2.94 -24.96
N GLY A 49 -35.89 4.20 -24.52
CA GLY A 49 -35.54 5.38 -25.31
C GLY A 49 -36.61 5.84 -26.30
N ALA A 50 -37.69 5.07 -26.52
CA ALA A 50 -38.79 5.50 -27.38
C ALA A 50 -39.56 6.68 -26.77
N ILE A 51 -40.25 7.43 -27.64
CA ILE A 51 -41.15 8.51 -27.23
C ILE A 51 -42.38 7.88 -26.55
N PRO A 52 -42.82 8.40 -25.40
CA PRO A 52 -43.97 7.84 -24.70
C PRO A 52 -45.29 8.32 -25.30
N GLU A 53 -46.02 7.41 -25.93
CA GLU A 53 -47.32 7.72 -26.54
C GLU A 53 -48.52 7.10 -25.80
N HIS A 54 -48.29 5.98 -25.11
CA HIS A 54 -49.36 5.16 -24.55
C HIS A 54 -49.07 4.71 -23.11
N PHE A 55 -50.12 4.50 -22.33
CA PHE A 55 -50.13 3.80 -21.06
C PHE A 55 -50.75 2.43 -21.28
N TYR A 56 -50.32 1.42 -20.52
CA TYR A 56 -50.71 0.04 -20.76
C TYR A 56 -51.23 -0.63 -19.48
N VAL A 57 -52.31 -1.39 -19.61
CA VAL A 57 -52.89 -2.18 -18.51
C VAL A 57 -53.02 -3.63 -18.93
N ILE A 58 -52.45 -4.54 -18.15
CA ILE A 58 -52.43 -5.97 -18.45
C ILE A 58 -53.78 -6.56 -18.06
N ARG A 59 -54.45 -7.22 -19.02
CA ARG A 59 -55.71 -7.92 -18.80
C ARG A 59 -55.50 -9.41 -18.57
N GLN A 60 -54.55 -10.00 -19.30
CA GLN A 60 -54.20 -11.41 -19.22
C GLN A 60 -52.74 -11.60 -19.67
N GLY A 61 -52.06 -12.61 -19.13
CA GLY A 61 -50.67 -12.91 -19.45
C GLY A 61 -49.66 -12.19 -18.55
N ARG A 62 -48.39 -12.26 -18.92
CA ARG A 62 -47.26 -11.70 -18.17
C ARG A 62 -46.24 -11.06 -19.10
N VAL A 63 -45.64 -9.99 -18.60
CA VAL A 63 -44.58 -9.25 -19.29
C VAL A 63 -43.37 -9.07 -18.37
N GLN A 64 -42.18 -9.05 -18.96
CA GLN A 64 -40.95 -8.66 -18.30
C GLN A 64 -40.61 -7.20 -18.62
N VAL A 65 -40.19 -6.46 -17.61
CA VAL A 65 -39.65 -5.10 -17.72
C VAL A 65 -38.15 -5.19 -17.52
N PHE A 66 -37.37 -4.68 -18.47
CA PHE A 66 -35.91 -4.77 -18.40
C PHE A 66 -35.22 -3.52 -18.96
N ARG A 67 -33.98 -3.29 -18.54
CA ARG A 67 -33.09 -2.28 -19.12
C ARG A 67 -31.94 -2.98 -19.82
N GLU A 68 -31.57 -2.48 -20.99
CA GLU A 68 -30.41 -2.96 -21.73
C GLU A 68 -29.35 -1.84 -21.77
N THR A 69 -28.11 -2.18 -21.42
CA THR A 69 -26.96 -1.27 -21.53
C THR A 69 -26.39 -1.26 -22.95
N GLU A 70 -25.49 -0.32 -23.27
CA GLU A 70 -24.81 -0.28 -24.57
C GLU A 70 -24.04 -1.57 -24.88
N ASP A 71 -23.54 -2.26 -23.84
CA ASP A 71 -22.86 -3.56 -23.95
C ASP A 71 -23.83 -4.76 -24.08
N HIS A 72 -25.11 -4.52 -24.41
CA HIS A 72 -26.16 -5.54 -24.52
C HIS A 72 -26.42 -6.36 -23.25
N ILE A 73 -26.07 -5.83 -22.07
CA ILE A 73 -26.36 -6.48 -20.80
C ILE A 73 -27.80 -6.16 -20.41
N ARG A 74 -28.65 -7.18 -20.34
CA ARG A 74 -30.04 -7.08 -19.90
C ARG A 74 -30.15 -7.24 -18.39
N THR A 75 -30.74 -6.24 -17.75
CA THR A 75 -31.10 -6.27 -16.33
C THR A 75 -32.62 -6.32 -16.21
N GLU A 76 -33.16 -7.42 -15.70
CA GLU A 76 -34.59 -7.51 -15.36
C GLU A 76 -34.91 -6.58 -14.18
N LEU A 77 -35.95 -5.77 -14.34
CA LEU A 77 -36.42 -4.83 -13.33
C LEU A 77 -37.66 -5.35 -12.60
N ALA A 78 -38.57 -6.01 -13.32
CA ALA A 78 -39.80 -6.58 -12.76
C ALA A 78 -40.48 -7.54 -13.76
N VAL A 79 -41.35 -8.41 -13.23
CA VAL A 79 -42.35 -9.16 -14.00
C VAL A 79 -43.75 -8.69 -13.59
N LEU A 80 -44.59 -8.33 -14.56
CA LEU A 80 -45.93 -7.79 -14.35
C LEU A 80 -47.00 -8.76 -14.89
N GLY A 81 -48.10 -8.92 -14.15
CA GLY A 81 -49.23 -9.79 -14.50
C GLY A 81 -50.57 -9.06 -14.60
N PRO A 82 -51.69 -9.79 -14.67
CA PRO A 82 -53.02 -9.21 -14.84
C PRO A 82 -53.38 -8.19 -13.75
N GLY A 83 -53.97 -7.07 -14.14
CA GLY A 83 -54.32 -5.96 -13.26
C GLY A 83 -53.18 -4.96 -13.03
N ALA A 84 -51.93 -5.34 -13.33
CA ALA A 84 -50.81 -4.41 -13.31
C ALA A 84 -50.80 -3.50 -14.55
N TYR A 85 -50.06 -2.41 -14.45
CA TYR A 85 -49.89 -1.43 -15.52
C TYR A 85 -48.43 -1.03 -15.68
N PHE A 86 -48.11 -0.40 -16.81
CA PHE A 86 -46.78 0.15 -17.08
C PHE A 86 -46.83 1.31 -18.07
N GLY A 87 -45.74 2.08 -18.11
CA GLY A 87 -45.56 3.20 -19.05
C GLY A 87 -46.04 4.55 -18.53
N GLU A 88 -46.48 4.63 -17.28
CA GLU A 88 -46.90 5.85 -16.60
C GLU A 88 -45.76 6.85 -16.43
N LEU A 89 -44.57 6.39 -16.03
CA LEU A 89 -43.46 7.26 -15.67
C LEU A 89 -43.08 8.22 -16.80
N ALA A 90 -42.91 7.67 -18.00
CA ALA A 90 -42.47 8.45 -19.16
C ALA A 90 -43.52 9.47 -19.61
N LEU A 91 -44.82 9.14 -19.45
CA LEU A 91 -45.92 10.07 -19.74
C LEU A 91 -45.99 11.21 -18.71
N VAL A 92 -45.88 10.89 -17.42
CA VAL A 92 -45.93 11.87 -16.32
C VAL A 92 -44.72 12.80 -16.33
N THR A 93 -43.53 12.27 -16.62
CA THR A 93 -42.26 13.03 -16.58
C THR A 93 -41.91 13.71 -17.89
N ASN A 94 -42.62 13.43 -18.99
CA ASN A 94 -42.25 13.85 -20.35
C ASN A 94 -40.82 13.47 -20.74
N GLN A 95 -40.34 12.31 -20.29
CA GLN A 95 -39.03 11.76 -20.63
C GLN A 95 -39.16 10.54 -21.55
N PRO A 96 -38.12 10.16 -22.31
CA PRO A 96 -38.10 8.90 -23.05
C PRO A 96 -38.35 7.69 -22.14
N ARG A 97 -38.79 6.56 -22.73
CA ARG A 97 -39.00 5.30 -22.00
C ARG A 97 -37.73 4.87 -21.26
N THR A 98 -37.82 4.65 -19.96
CA THR A 98 -36.68 4.30 -19.10
C THR A 98 -36.32 2.80 -19.11
N ALA A 99 -37.19 1.97 -19.68
CA ALA A 99 -37.06 0.51 -19.77
C ALA A 99 -37.84 -0.03 -20.98
N SER A 100 -37.48 -1.23 -21.40
CA SER A 100 -38.19 -2.03 -22.39
C SER A 100 -39.18 -2.96 -21.71
N VAL A 101 -40.24 -3.34 -22.42
CA VAL A 101 -41.27 -4.28 -21.96
C VAL A 101 -41.53 -5.32 -23.03
N GLU A 102 -41.37 -6.60 -22.68
CA GLU A 102 -41.54 -7.74 -23.60
C GLU A 102 -42.46 -8.78 -22.98
N THR A 103 -43.31 -9.41 -23.80
CA THR A 103 -44.23 -10.45 -23.32
C THR A 103 -43.49 -11.75 -23.01
N LEU A 104 -43.81 -12.38 -21.88
CA LEU A 104 -43.29 -13.70 -21.52
C LEU A 104 -44.21 -14.83 -22.01
N GLU A 105 -45.50 -14.53 -22.13
CA GLU A 105 -46.55 -15.43 -22.61
C GLU A 105 -47.54 -14.65 -23.49
N GLU A 106 -48.51 -15.33 -24.10
CA GLU A 106 -49.58 -14.62 -24.83
C GLU A 106 -50.25 -13.62 -23.88
N THR A 107 -50.17 -12.34 -24.24
CA THR A 107 -50.56 -11.25 -23.35
C THR A 107 -51.62 -10.41 -24.01
N ARG A 108 -52.73 -10.22 -23.29
CA ARG A 108 -53.78 -9.27 -23.62
C ARG A 108 -53.64 -8.05 -22.75
N TYR A 109 -53.61 -6.88 -23.37
CA TYR A 109 -53.49 -5.61 -22.67
C TYR A 109 -54.34 -4.53 -23.34
N THR A 110 -54.63 -3.48 -22.58
CA THR A 110 -55.31 -2.28 -23.05
C THR A 110 -54.29 -1.17 -23.25
N GLU A 111 -54.25 -0.57 -24.44
CA GLU A 111 -53.48 0.65 -24.72
C GLU A 111 -54.35 1.88 -24.52
N ILE A 112 -53.84 2.86 -23.78
CA ILE A 112 -54.49 4.14 -23.52
C ILE A 112 -53.57 5.24 -24.05
N SER A 113 -54.04 6.10 -24.93
CA SER A 113 -53.24 7.22 -25.44
C SER A 113 -52.89 8.23 -24.35
N ARG A 114 -51.88 9.07 -24.58
CA ARG A 114 -51.50 10.13 -23.64
C ARG A 114 -52.67 11.03 -23.23
N SER A 115 -53.49 11.48 -24.18
CA SER A 115 -54.66 12.32 -23.89
C SER A 115 -55.71 11.62 -23.04
N GLU A 116 -55.94 10.33 -23.32
CA GLU A 116 -56.89 9.51 -22.54
C GLU A 116 -56.34 9.20 -21.14
N PHE A 117 -55.03 9.05 -21.01
CA PHE A 117 -54.36 8.89 -19.71
C PHE A 117 -54.44 10.17 -18.87
N ASP A 118 -54.18 11.33 -19.49
CA ASP A 118 -54.33 12.64 -18.82
C ASP A 118 -55.77 12.80 -18.30
N GLN A 119 -56.77 12.51 -19.15
CA GLN A 119 -58.18 12.51 -18.74
C GLN A 119 -58.49 11.49 -17.64
N LEU A 120 -57.90 10.29 -17.69
CA LEU A 120 -58.08 9.26 -16.66
C LEU A 120 -57.56 9.74 -15.30
N LEU A 121 -56.45 10.48 -15.26
CA LEU A 121 -55.91 11.07 -14.04
C LEU A 121 -56.81 12.18 -13.49
N ASP A 122 -57.32 13.05 -14.36
CA ASP A 122 -58.26 14.13 -13.99
C ASP A 122 -59.55 13.56 -13.40
N ASP A 123 -60.11 12.52 -14.03
CA ASP A 123 -61.34 11.86 -13.60
C ASP A 123 -61.15 10.98 -12.35
N ASN A 124 -59.91 10.60 -12.03
CA ASN A 124 -59.60 9.68 -10.93
C ASN A 124 -58.39 10.16 -10.12
N PRO A 125 -58.52 11.21 -9.29
CA PRO A 125 -57.42 11.76 -8.49
C PRO A 125 -56.74 10.74 -7.56
N GLN A 126 -57.45 9.67 -7.18
CA GLN A 126 -56.90 8.59 -6.38
C GLN A 126 -55.83 7.77 -7.13
N LEU A 127 -55.99 7.56 -8.44
CA LEU A 127 -55.00 6.90 -9.28
C LEU A 127 -53.71 7.74 -9.33
N GLY A 128 -53.85 9.05 -9.54
CA GLY A 128 -52.72 9.98 -9.50
C GLY A 128 -51.96 9.92 -8.17
N ARG A 129 -52.67 9.90 -7.04
CA ARG A 129 -52.05 9.74 -5.70
C ARG A 129 -51.29 8.41 -5.55
N GLN A 130 -51.82 7.31 -6.09
CA GLN A 130 -51.14 6.02 -6.07
C GLN A 130 -49.84 6.06 -6.88
N ILE A 131 -49.87 6.62 -8.08
CA ILE A 131 -48.68 6.78 -8.93
C ILE A 131 -47.63 7.65 -8.22
N ILE A 132 -48.02 8.81 -7.68
CA ILE A 132 -47.10 9.70 -6.94
C ILE A 132 -46.45 8.97 -5.77
N LYS A 133 -47.22 8.21 -4.99
CA LYS A 133 -46.70 7.43 -3.86
C LYS A 133 -45.68 6.39 -4.31
N GLN A 134 -45.95 5.69 -5.42
CA GLN A 134 -45.04 4.69 -5.97
C GLN A 134 -43.74 5.32 -6.49
N LEU A 135 -43.82 6.45 -7.19
CA LEU A 135 -42.65 7.19 -7.66
C LEU A 135 -41.78 7.70 -6.49
N ALA A 136 -42.41 8.23 -5.44
CA ALA A 136 -41.71 8.68 -4.24
C ALA A 136 -41.01 7.52 -3.51
N GLN A 137 -41.66 6.36 -3.42
CA GLN A 137 -41.04 5.15 -2.86
C GLN A 137 -39.81 4.71 -3.67
N TRP A 138 -39.90 4.77 -5.00
CA TRP A 138 -38.76 4.41 -5.86
C TRP A 138 -37.60 5.40 -5.72
N LEU A 139 -37.86 6.70 -5.57
CA LEU A 139 -36.83 7.71 -5.32
C LEU A 139 -36.09 7.44 -4.00
N VAL A 140 -36.84 7.22 -2.91
CA VAL A 140 -36.26 6.94 -1.58
C VAL A 140 -35.43 5.65 -1.59
N GLU A 141 -35.89 4.62 -2.30
CA GLU A 141 -35.15 3.37 -2.42
C GLU A 141 -33.92 3.51 -3.34
N GLY A 142 -34.01 4.36 -4.38
CA GLY A 142 -32.90 4.71 -5.25
C GLY A 142 -31.76 5.40 -4.50
N ASP A 143 -32.08 6.38 -3.64
CA ASP A 143 -31.09 7.09 -2.82
C ASP A 143 -30.35 6.14 -1.87
N ARG A 144 -31.07 5.21 -1.20
CA ARG A 144 -30.45 4.20 -0.34
C ARG A 144 -29.48 3.28 -1.07
N ARG A 145 -29.78 2.93 -2.33
CA ARG A 145 -28.91 2.12 -3.18
C ARG A 145 -27.63 2.86 -3.57
N LEU A 146 -27.71 4.17 -3.80
CA LEU A 146 -26.54 5.00 -4.07
C LEU A 146 -25.65 5.13 -2.83
N GLU A 147 -26.23 5.35 -1.65
CA GLU A 147 -25.47 5.38 -0.39
C GLU A 147 -24.68 4.08 -0.17
N THR A 148 -25.28 2.91 -0.48
CA THR A 148 -24.57 1.63 -0.35
C THR A 148 -23.50 1.39 -1.42
N GLN A 149 -23.63 1.99 -2.62
CA GLN A 149 -22.64 1.86 -3.68
C GLN A 149 -21.45 2.82 -3.54
N VAL A 150 -21.69 4.05 -3.08
CA VAL A 150 -20.61 5.04 -2.80
C VAL A 150 -19.67 4.52 -1.71
N VAL A 151 -20.20 3.84 -0.70
CA VAL A 151 -19.38 3.22 0.37
C VAL A 151 -18.50 2.08 -0.15
N ARG A 152 -18.86 1.41 -1.25
CA ARG A 152 -18.05 0.34 -1.84
C ARG A 152 -16.97 0.83 -2.80
N GLN A 153 -17.19 1.96 -3.49
CA GLN A 153 -16.26 2.44 -4.52
C GLN A 153 -15.00 3.13 -3.93
N PHE A 154 -15.03 3.48 -2.65
CA PHE A 154 -13.87 4.00 -1.89
C PHE A 154 -13.24 2.97 -0.95
N ARG A 155 -13.32 1.66 -1.25
CA ARG A 155 -12.35 0.74 -0.65
C ARG A 155 -11.02 0.92 -1.40
N VAL A 156 -10.33 2.03 -1.10
CA VAL A 156 -8.90 2.17 -1.39
C VAL A 156 -8.28 0.87 -0.90
N ARG A 157 -7.58 0.14 -1.78
CA ARG A 157 -6.91 -1.09 -1.39
C ARG A 157 -6.05 -0.74 -0.18
N GLU A 158 -6.44 -1.23 1.00
CA GLU A 158 -5.64 -1.05 2.20
C GLU A 158 -4.27 -1.61 1.85
N ILE A 159 -3.26 -0.75 1.81
CA ILE A 159 -1.90 -1.13 1.49
C ILE A 159 -1.55 -2.24 2.47
N SER A 160 -1.33 -3.44 1.94
CA SER A 160 -1.07 -4.61 2.76
C SER A 160 0.29 -4.42 3.43
N TRP A 161 0.48 -4.99 4.61
CA TRP A 161 1.80 -5.02 5.24
C TRP A 161 2.88 -5.61 4.29
N PHE A 162 2.47 -6.50 3.37
CA PHE A 162 3.32 -7.03 2.30
C PHE A 162 3.83 -5.95 1.34
N ASP A 163 3.03 -4.93 1.01
CA ASP A 163 3.44 -3.85 0.11
C ASP A 163 4.56 -3.01 0.74
N TYR A 164 4.51 -2.80 2.07
CA TYR A 164 5.59 -2.15 2.81
C TYR A 164 6.88 -2.98 2.84
N VAL A 165 6.76 -4.29 3.05
CA VAL A 165 7.90 -5.22 2.99
C VAL A 165 8.53 -5.23 1.60
N LEU A 166 7.70 -5.23 0.56
CA LEU A 166 8.15 -5.20 -0.83
C LEU A 166 8.87 -3.88 -1.17
N LEU A 167 8.33 -2.74 -0.70
CA LEU A 167 8.94 -1.43 -0.91
C LEU A 167 10.28 -1.31 -0.17
N LEU A 168 10.33 -1.73 1.10
CA LEU A 168 11.57 -1.77 1.87
C LEU A 168 12.61 -2.70 1.23
N GLY A 169 12.20 -3.90 0.80
CA GLY A 169 13.08 -4.84 0.11
C GLY A 169 13.65 -4.26 -1.18
N LEU A 170 12.80 -3.66 -2.03
CA LEU A 170 13.23 -3.02 -3.26
C LEU A 170 14.20 -1.86 -3.00
N SER A 171 13.93 -1.05 -1.97
CA SER A 171 14.79 0.06 -1.56
C SER A 171 16.18 -0.42 -1.13
N VAL A 172 16.27 -1.49 -0.32
CA VAL A 172 17.54 -2.08 0.10
C VAL A 172 18.31 -2.64 -1.09
N ILE A 173 17.63 -3.35 -2.00
CA ILE A 173 18.27 -3.91 -3.21
C ILE A 173 18.86 -2.78 -4.07
N LEU A 174 18.10 -1.72 -4.32
CA LEU A 174 18.57 -0.56 -5.08
C LEU A 174 19.76 0.13 -4.40
N ALA A 175 19.72 0.28 -3.08
CA ALA A 175 20.82 0.87 -2.32
C ALA A 175 22.10 0.04 -2.43
N VAL A 176 22.00 -1.29 -2.36
CA VAL A 176 23.14 -2.20 -2.52
C VAL A 176 23.71 -2.11 -3.94
N ILE A 177 22.86 -2.15 -4.96
CA ILE A 177 23.28 -2.02 -6.37
C ILE A 177 24.00 -0.67 -6.58
N PHE A 178 23.43 0.42 -6.07
CA PHE A 178 24.03 1.75 -6.15
C PHE A 178 25.41 1.79 -5.47
N ASN A 179 25.53 1.19 -4.28
CA ASN A 179 26.78 1.12 -3.54
C ASN A 179 27.88 0.34 -4.29
N PHE A 180 27.53 -0.79 -4.94
CA PHE A 180 28.47 -1.57 -5.75
C PHE A 180 28.81 -0.90 -7.09
N SER A 181 27.90 -0.12 -7.67
CA SER A 181 28.15 0.62 -8.91
C SER A 181 29.00 1.88 -8.69
N ASN A 182 29.11 2.36 -7.45
CA ASN A 182 29.90 3.55 -7.12
C ASN A 182 31.39 3.16 -6.98
N PRO A 183 32.32 3.80 -7.72
CA PRO A 183 33.77 3.58 -7.56
C PRO A 183 34.28 3.81 -6.13
N ASN A 184 33.58 4.63 -5.33
CA ASN A 184 33.88 4.91 -3.93
C ASN A 184 32.84 4.27 -2.98
N GLY A 185 32.34 3.07 -3.31
CA GLY A 185 31.38 2.34 -2.49
C GLY A 185 31.92 2.04 -1.08
N ILE A 186 30.99 1.95 -0.11
CA ILE A 186 31.32 1.62 1.27
C ILE A 186 31.23 0.08 1.42
N PRO A 187 32.20 -0.58 2.07
CA PRO A 187 32.10 -2.01 2.33
C PRO A 187 30.88 -2.32 3.23
N LEU A 188 30.01 -3.25 2.78
CA LEU A 188 28.79 -3.63 3.51
C LEU A 188 29.09 -4.34 4.83
N VAL A 189 30.24 -5.03 4.89
CA VAL A 189 30.74 -5.67 6.11
C VAL A 189 31.95 -4.86 6.59
N PRO A 190 31.85 -4.16 7.72
CA PRO A 190 32.97 -3.44 8.28
C PRO A 190 34.09 -4.41 8.67
N HIS A 191 35.33 -4.11 8.30
CA HIS A 191 36.46 -5.02 8.50
C HIS A 191 36.75 -5.34 9.98
N PHE A 192 36.30 -4.51 10.92
CA PHE A 192 36.51 -4.72 12.36
C PHE A 192 35.67 -5.83 12.99
N TRP A 193 34.69 -6.42 12.27
CA TRP A 193 33.91 -7.55 12.78
C TRP A 193 34.63 -8.91 12.71
N ALA A 194 35.74 -9.00 11.97
CA ALA A 194 36.42 -10.26 11.67
C ALA A 194 37.85 -10.39 12.21
N GLU A 195 38.38 -9.37 12.88
CA GLU A 195 39.78 -9.35 13.27
C GLU A 195 39.97 -9.56 14.78
N GLU A 196 40.90 -10.45 15.16
CA GLU A 196 41.24 -10.66 16.56
C GLU A 196 41.80 -9.37 17.19
N PRO A 197 41.38 -9.02 18.42
CA PRO A 197 41.86 -7.82 19.09
C PRO A 197 43.37 -7.93 19.36
N VAL A 198 44.12 -6.88 18.99
CA VAL A 198 45.55 -6.83 19.27
C VAL A 198 45.76 -6.84 20.80
N PRO A 199 46.66 -7.70 21.33
CA PRO A 199 46.95 -7.73 22.76
C PRO A 199 47.36 -6.36 23.28
N LYS A 200 46.84 -5.97 24.45
CA LYS A 200 47.19 -4.71 25.10
C LYS A 200 48.23 -4.91 26.20
N ILE A 201 48.99 -3.87 26.50
CA ILE A 201 49.92 -3.81 27.64
C ILE A 201 49.58 -2.63 28.54
N GLU A 202 49.52 -2.88 29.84
CA GLU A 202 49.29 -1.85 30.85
C GLU A 202 50.51 -0.93 31.02
N LEU A 203 50.27 0.31 31.45
CA LEU A 203 51.30 1.34 31.57
C LEU A 203 52.48 0.94 32.46
N ALA A 204 52.22 0.30 33.59
CA ALA A 204 53.27 -0.10 34.53
C ALA A 204 54.19 -1.18 33.93
N GLN A 205 53.60 -2.19 33.27
CA GLN A 205 54.37 -3.23 32.59
C GLN A 205 55.12 -2.67 31.38
N ALA A 206 54.49 -1.80 30.59
CA ALA A 206 55.15 -1.14 29.47
C ALA A 206 56.36 -0.31 29.95
N TYR A 207 56.24 0.39 31.08
CA TYR A 207 57.36 1.14 31.65
C TYR A 207 58.48 0.24 32.15
N ASN A 208 58.16 -0.91 32.75
CA ASN A 208 59.17 -1.90 33.10
C ASN A 208 59.93 -2.40 31.85
N ASP A 209 59.21 -2.70 30.77
CA ASP A 209 59.81 -3.16 29.51
C ASP A 209 60.66 -2.03 28.87
N TYR A 210 60.24 -0.77 29.03
CA TYR A 210 61.00 0.42 28.62
C TYR A 210 62.29 0.59 29.41
N SER A 211 62.23 0.57 30.75
CA SER A 211 63.38 0.85 31.63
C SER A 211 64.49 -0.20 31.48
N HIS A 212 64.12 -1.43 31.12
CA HIS A 212 65.04 -2.54 30.87
C HIS A 212 65.39 -2.73 29.38
N GLN A 213 64.95 -1.84 28.49
CA GLN A 213 65.17 -1.92 27.03
C GLN A 213 64.72 -3.26 26.41
N GLN A 214 63.66 -3.84 26.96
CA GLN A 214 63.13 -5.15 26.55
C GLN A 214 62.17 -5.05 25.36
N ALA A 215 61.61 -3.87 25.10
CA ALA A 215 60.69 -3.64 24.01
C ALA A 215 61.09 -2.42 23.17
N LEU A 216 60.76 -2.48 21.88
CA LEU A 216 60.84 -1.32 21.00
C LEU A 216 59.51 -0.58 20.99
N PHE A 217 59.54 0.72 21.27
CA PHE A 217 58.37 1.58 21.24
C PHE A 217 58.18 2.18 19.85
N ILE A 218 56.95 2.14 19.36
CA ILE A 218 56.59 2.61 18.02
C ILE A 218 55.45 3.62 18.15
N ASP A 219 55.68 4.82 17.61
CA ASP A 219 54.63 5.84 17.47
C ASP A 219 53.96 5.69 16.11
N ALA A 220 52.67 5.38 16.11
CA ALA A 220 51.87 5.16 14.92
C ALA A 220 51.27 6.45 14.33
N ARG A 221 51.39 7.58 15.03
CA ARG A 221 50.77 8.86 14.65
C ARG A 221 51.46 9.48 13.43
N PRO A 222 50.79 10.43 12.74
CA PRO A 222 51.45 11.27 11.74
C PRO A 222 52.70 11.98 12.30
N ALA A 223 53.72 12.17 11.46
CA ALA A 223 55.05 12.65 11.87
C ALA A 223 55.01 13.99 12.62
N ASN A 224 54.12 14.90 12.24
CA ASN A 224 53.95 16.19 12.91
C ASN A 224 53.53 16.08 14.38
N PHE A 225 52.91 14.98 14.81
CA PHE A 225 52.60 14.74 16.23
C PHE A 225 53.77 14.11 16.97
N TYR A 226 54.57 13.29 16.28
CA TYR A 226 55.79 12.73 16.82
C TYR A 226 56.79 13.84 17.16
N ASP A 227 57.02 14.76 16.20
CA ASP A 227 57.94 15.91 16.33
C ASP A 227 57.53 16.96 17.38
N GLN A 228 56.31 16.86 17.92
CA GLN A 228 55.84 17.72 19.00
C GLN A 228 56.11 17.12 20.38
N LYS A 229 55.82 15.82 20.51
CA LYS A 229 56.01 15.05 21.72
C LYS A 229 55.84 13.56 21.45
N HIS A 230 56.77 12.74 21.91
CA HIS A 230 56.72 11.29 21.80
C HIS A 230 57.38 10.61 23.01
N ILE A 231 57.16 9.31 23.18
CA ILE A 231 57.89 8.51 24.18
C ILE A 231 59.37 8.51 23.80
N LYS A 232 60.23 8.85 24.76
CA LYS A 232 61.67 9.03 24.54
C LYS A 232 62.30 7.79 23.91
N GLY A 233 62.93 7.93 22.74
CA GLY A 233 63.55 6.81 22.00
C GLY A 233 62.59 5.91 21.22
N ALA A 234 61.31 6.27 21.10
CA ALA A 234 60.37 5.58 20.21
C ALA A 234 60.77 5.75 18.73
N ILE A 235 60.35 4.83 17.87
CA ILE A 235 60.48 4.95 16.42
C ILE A 235 59.17 5.47 15.84
N SER A 236 59.23 6.56 15.08
CA SER A 236 58.09 7.04 14.30
C SER A 236 57.79 6.13 13.12
N ILE A 237 56.60 5.52 13.08
CA ILE A 237 56.09 4.74 11.94
C ILE A 237 54.65 5.18 11.66
N PRO A 238 54.45 6.32 10.99
CA PRO A 238 53.12 6.81 10.63
C PRO A 238 52.38 5.80 9.76
N LEU A 239 51.09 5.55 10.06
CA LEU A 239 50.27 4.59 9.32
C LEU A 239 50.30 4.78 7.79
N ALA A 240 50.29 6.04 7.33
CA ALA A 240 50.31 6.41 5.91
C ALA A 240 51.63 6.07 5.21
N LEU A 241 52.74 6.00 5.95
CA LEU A 241 54.09 5.70 5.44
C LEU A 241 54.60 4.33 5.88
N PHE A 242 53.73 3.49 6.44
CA PHE A 242 54.10 2.24 7.08
C PHE A 242 55.02 1.37 6.21
N ASP A 243 54.64 1.08 4.97
CA ASP A 243 55.37 0.12 4.13
C ASP A 243 56.80 0.59 3.82
N PHE A 244 56.98 1.89 3.62
CA PHE A 244 58.29 2.49 3.38
C PHE A 244 59.16 2.47 4.65
N VAL A 245 58.63 2.99 5.76
CA VAL A 245 59.39 3.11 7.02
C VAL A 245 59.70 1.73 7.61
N TYR A 246 58.74 0.80 7.56
CA TYR A 246 58.93 -0.58 7.99
C TYR A 246 60.10 -1.23 7.24
N THR A 247 60.12 -1.11 5.91
CA THR A 247 61.19 -1.69 5.08
C THR A 247 62.55 -1.14 5.47
N MET A 248 62.65 0.16 5.75
CA MET A 248 63.90 0.83 6.10
C MET A 248 64.38 0.55 7.54
N ARG A 249 63.45 0.45 8.50
CA ARG A 249 63.78 0.47 9.94
C ARG A 249 63.58 -0.86 10.64
N LEU A 250 62.61 -1.67 10.22
CA LEU A 250 62.14 -2.85 10.95
C LEU A 250 62.20 -4.16 10.16
N SER A 251 62.39 -4.13 8.84
CA SER A 251 62.40 -5.34 8.01
C SER A 251 63.39 -6.40 8.49
N GLN A 252 64.58 -5.98 8.91
CA GLN A 252 65.67 -6.80 9.41
C GLN A 252 65.60 -7.06 10.92
N THR A 253 64.61 -6.50 11.63
CA THR A 253 64.43 -6.75 13.06
C THR A 253 63.85 -8.14 13.27
N ASP A 254 64.34 -8.81 14.33
CA ASP A 254 63.81 -10.08 14.83
C ASP A 254 62.28 -10.01 15.02
N LYS A 255 61.59 -11.03 14.51
CA LYS A 255 60.12 -11.10 14.50
C LYS A 255 59.54 -11.39 15.87
N ASP A 256 60.32 -11.98 16.78
CA ASP A 256 59.91 -12.25 18.16
C ASP A 256 60.24 -11.10 19.12
N LYS A 257 60.97 -10.06 18.65
CA LYS A 257 61.30 -8.89 19.46
C LYS A 257 60.01 -8.19 19.91
N PRO A 258 59.85 -7.89 21.22
CA PRO A 258 58.67 -7.20 21.73
C PRO A 258 58.52 -5.80 21.11
N LEU A 259 57.38 -5.54 20.48
CA LEU A 259 57.02 -4.25 19.90
C LEU A 259 55.81 -3.68 20.65
N ILE A 260 55.96 -2.47 21.20
CA ILE A 260 54.89 -1.74 21.88
C ILE A 260 54.49 -0.55 21.01
N VAL A 261 53.27 -0.59 20.48
CA VAL A 261 52.73 0.44 19.58
C VAL A 261 51.80 1.37 20.37
N TYR A 262 51.92 2.68 20.13
CA TYR A 262 51.00 3.67 20.67
C TYR A 262 50.68 4.74 19.61
N GLY A 263 49.58 5.45 19.78
CA GLY A 263 49.24 6.53 18.85
C GLY A 263 47.75 6.86 18.71
N ARG A 264 46.87 6.24 19.50
CA ARG A 264 45.44 6.55 19.51
C ARG A 264 45.12 8.00 19.88
N ASN A 265 44.13 8.56 19.18
CA ASN A 265 43.43 9.79 19.54
C ASN A 265 41.90 9.54 19.56
N ILE A 266 41.10 10.57 19.86
CA ILE A 266 39.64 10.45 20.00
C ILE A 266 38.96 9.95 18.70
N SER A 267 39.52 10.28 17.54
CA SER A 267 38.90 10.02 16.23
C SER A 267 39.53 8.85 15.47
N ARG A 268 40.70 8.36 15.89
CA ARG A 268 41.51 7.39 15.13
C ARG A 268 42.40 6.53 16.03
N HIS A 269 42.41 5.23 15.76
CA HIS A 269 43.24 4.22 16.42
C HIS A 269 44.45 3.85 15.55
N TYR A 270 45.39 4.79 15.36
CA TYR A 270 46.58 4.55 14.54
C TYR A 270 47.42 3.37 15.06
N ASP A 271 47.44 3.20 16.37
CA ASP A 271 48.15 2.11 17.05
C ASP A 271 47.64 0.74 16.67
N ASP A 272 46.32 0.54 16.68
CA ASP A 272 45.70 -0.74 16.29
C ASP A 272 46.02 -1.07 14.81
N ASP A 273 45.89 -0.07 13.91
CA ASP A 273 46.17 -0.24 12.48
C ASP A 273 47.64 -0.61 12.20
N VAL A 274 48.59 0.09 12.85
CA VAL A 274 50.03 -0.18 12.70
C VAL A 274 50.42 -1.52 13.34
N ALA A 275 49.87 -1.84 14.52
CA ALA A 275 50.12 -3.11 15.18
C ALA A 275 49.68 -4.31 14.34
N ARG A 276 48.48 -4.23 13.72
CA ARG A 276 48.01 -5.27 12.79
C ARG A 276 48.93 -5.42 11.59
N LYS A 277 49.38 -4.31 11.00
CA LYS A 277 50.34 -4.37 9.89
C LYS A 277 51.66 -5.02 10.31
N LEU A 278 52.16 -4.79 11.52
CA LEU A 278 53.34 -5.47 12.05
C LEU A 278 53.10 -6.99 12.20
N ILE A 279 51.95 -7.40 12.72
CA ILE A 279 51.54 -8.80 12.83
C ILE A 279 51.47 -9.46 11.45
N LEU A 280 50.85 -8.81 10.45
CA LEU A 280 50.80 -9.28 9.06
C LEU A 280 52.18 -9.38 8.41
N ARG A 281 53.17 -8.60 8.88
CA ARG A 281 54.58 -8.71 8.46
C ARG A 281 55.37 -9.79 9.22
N GLY A 282 54.69 -10.56 10.05
CA GLY A 282 55.21 -11.73 10.76
C GLY A 282 55.72 -11.47 12.17
N HIS A 283 55.54 -10.27 12.73
CA HIS A 283 55.91 -10.02 14.13
C HIS A 283 54.94 -10.72 15.09
N THR A 284 55.47 -11.52 16.01
CA THR A 284 54.68 -12.39 16.89
C THR A 284 54.36 -11.76 18.26
N ASN A 285 55.18 -10.79 18.68
CA ASN A 285 55.07 -10.13 19.99
C ASN A 285 54.78 -8.63 19.85
N VAL A 286 53.60 -8.32 19.33
CA VAL A 286 53.12 -6.93 19.15
C VAL A 286 52.03 -6.64 20.16
N LYS A 287 52.19 -5.56 20.93
CA LYS A 287 51.21 -5.10 21.92
C LYS A 287 50.90 -3.62 21.72
N VAL A 288 49.66 -3.22 22.05
CA VAL A 288 49.26 -1.81 22.05
C VAL A 288 49.30 -1.24 23.47
N LEU A 289 49.95 -0.09 23.64
CA LEU A 289 50.03 0.61 24.93
C LEU A 289 48.66 1.15 25.33
N ASP A 290 48.10 0.62 26.43
CA ASP A 290 46.81 1.09 26.92
C ASP A 290 46.90 2.53 27.44
N GLY A 291 45.94 3.37 27.07
CA GLY A 291 45.97 4.82 27.37
C GLY A 291 46.96 5.65 26.55
N GLY A 292 47.87 5.02 25.79
CA GLY A 292 48.80 5.67 24.87
C GLY A 292 49.71 6.73 25.50
N LEU A 293 50.17 7.69 24.68
CA LEU A 293 51.09 8.75 25.13
C LEU A 293 50.47 9.64 26.22
N THR A 294 49.18 9.93 26.14
CA THR A 294 48.50 10.79 27.13
C THR A 294 48.59 10.21 28.53
N ALA A 295 48.38 8.90 28.67
CA ALA A 295 48.45 8.25 29.97
C ALA A 295 49.89 8.06 30.44
N TRP A 296 50.83 7.82 29.53
CA TRP A 296 52.27 7.80 29.78
C TRP A 296 52.79 9.14 30.33
N ASP A 297 52.35 10.24 29.71
CA ASP A 297 52.74 11.60 30.10
C ASP A 297 52.12 12.03 31.43
N LYS A 298 50.88 11.64 31.69
CA LYS A 298 50.16 11.97 32.94
C LYS A 298 50.89 11.50 34.20
N ILE A 299 51.67 10.42 34.10
CA ILE A 299 52.46 9.85 35.19
C ILE A 299 53.96 10.21 35.10
N ASN A 300 54.31 11.20 34.26
CA ASN A 300 55.66 11.73 34.06
C ASN A 300 56.70 10.68 33.62
N TYR A 301 56.30 9.69 32.85
CA TYR A 301 57.26 8.79 32.21
C TYR A 301 58.02 9.49 31.07
N PRO A 302 59.22 9.01 30.70
CA PRO A 302 60.11 9.73 29.79
C PRO A 302 59.49 10.00 28.41
N THR A 303 59.54 11.26 28.00
CA THR A 303 59.13 11.76 26.68
C THR A 303 60.19 12.68 26.10
N GLU A 304 60.22 12.81 24.78
CA GLU A 304 61.02 13.78 24.03
C GLU A 304 60.10 14.73 23.27
N PRO A 305 60.50 16.01 23.05
CA PRO A 305 59.83 16.89 22.10
C PRO A 305 59.96 16.32 20.69
#